data_AF-A0A925I2W1-F1
#
_entry.id   AF-A0A925I2W1-F1
#
_cell.length_a   1.000
_cell.length_b   1.000
_cell.length_c   1.000
_cell.angle_alpha   90.00
_cell.angle_beta   90.00
_cell.angle_gamma   90.00
#
_symmetry.space_group_name_H-M   'P 1'
#
loop_
_entity.id
_entity.type
_entity.pdbx_description
1 polymer ?
#
loop_
_entity_poly.entity_id
_entity_poly.type
_entity_poly.pdbx_seq_one_letter_code
_entity_poly.pdbx_strand_id
1 'polypeptide(L)' 'MSFLTPRYLVPFHPRYLPHYFADVLIIGGGLAGLRAANALDPRLSALVVTKDAI' A
#
# COMPACT_ATOMS: atom_id res chain seq x y z
N MET A 1 -21.66 16.92 11.54
CA MET A 1 -22.30 15.63 11.88
C MET A 1 -21.73 14.56 10.98
N SER A 2 -20.88 13.68 11.49
CA SER A 2 -20.40 12.54 10.70
C SER A 2 -21.52 11.51 10.64
N PHE A 3 -22.08 11.29 9.46
CA PHE A 3 -23.04 10.21 9.26
C PHE A 3 -22.28 8.88 9.37
N LEU A 4 -22.67 8.04 10.33
CA LEU A 4 -22.15 6.69 10.47
C LEU A 4 -22.64 5.86 9.27
N THR A 5 -21.91 5.85 8.17
CA THR A 5 -22.15 4.92 7.07
C THR A 5 -21.72 3.53 7.54
N PRO A 6 -22.63 2.55 7.65
CA PRO A 6 -22.26 1.20 8.04
C PRO A 6 -21.26 0.63 7.04
N ARG A 7 -20.11 0.13 7.54
CA ARG A 7 -19.11 -0.53 6.70
C ARG A 7 -19.32 -2.04 6.81
N TYR A 8 -19.85 -2.63 5.76
CA TYR A 8 -19.97 -4.08 5.66
C TYR A 8 -18.68 -4.66 5.05
N LEU A 9 -18.25 -5.82 5.54
CA LEU A 9 -17.19 -6.58 4.89
C LEU A 9 -17.74 -7.14 3.58
N VAL A 10 -17.22 -6.66 2.46
CA VAL A 10 -17.48 -7.24 1.14
C VAL A 10 -16.35 -8.21 0.78
N PRO A 11 -16.63 -9.32 0.10
CA PRO A 11 -15.59 -10.20 -0.37
C PRO A 11 -14.68 -9.46 -1.36
N PHE A 12 -13.38 -9.51 -1.11
CA PHE A 12 -12.38 -9.05 -2.07
C PHE A 12 -12.34 -10.05 -3.24
N HIS A 13 -12.86 -9.66 -4.40
CA HIS A 13 -12.74 -10.47 -5.61
C HIS A 13 -11.33 -10.30 -6.20
N PRO A 14 -10.50 -11.35 -6.24
CA PRO A 14 -9.10 -11.25 -6.67
C PRO A 14 -8.92 -10.72 -8.11
N ARG A 15 -9.93 -10.91 -8.95
CA ARG A 15 -9.97 -10.43 -10.35
C ARG A 15 -10.01 -8.91 -10.47
N TYR A 16 -10.54 -8.22 -9.46
CA TYR A 16 -10.74 -6.76 -9.50
C TYR A 16 -9.73 -6.01 -8.64
N LEU A 17 -8.82 -6.73 -7.98
CA LEU A 17 -7.75 -6.12 -7.21
C LEU A 17 -6.47 -6.06 -8.04
N PRO A 18 -5.76 -4.92 -8.03
CA PRO A 18 -4.42 -4.85 -8.59
C PRO A 18 -3.52 -5.89 -7.89
N HIS A 19 -2.92 -6.78 -8.66
CA HIS A 19 -1.95 -7.74 -8.16
C HIS A 19 -0.56 -7.29 -8.59
N TYR A 20 0.26 -6.88 -7.63
CA TYR A 20 1.65 -6.47 -7.86
C TYR A 20 2.58 -7.51 -7.26
N PHE A 21 3.55 -7.95 -8.05
CA PHE A 21 4.70 -8.67 -7.53
C PHE A 21 5.73 -7.66 -7.05
N ALA A 22 6.25 -7.86 -5.85
CA ALA A 22 7.32 -7.05 -5.27
C ALA A 22 8.19 -7.94 -4.39
N ASP A 23 9.48 -7.64 -4.35
CA ASP A 23 10.42 -8.28 -3.41
C ASP A 23 10.22 -7.72 -2.00
N VAL A 24 9.86 -6.42 -1.90
CA VAL A 24 9.62 -5.72 -0.63
C VAL A 24 8.33 -4.91 -0.69
N LEU A 25 7.43 -5.15 0.27
CA LEU A 25 6.22 -4.36 0.50
C LEU A 25 6.43 -3.37 1.66
N ILE A 26 6.20 -2.08 1.40
CA ILE A 26 6.28 -1.01 2.40
C ILE A 26 4.90 -0.39 2.58
N ILE A 27 4.40 -0.39 3.81
CA ILE A 27 3.11 0.22 4.17
C ILE A 27 3.37 1.56 4.84
N GLY A 28 3.04 2.65 4.14
CA GLY A 28 3.21 4.03 4.57
C GLY A 28 4.23 4.80 3.72
N GLY A 29 3.78 5.89 3.07
CA GLY A 29 4.60 6.76 2.21
C GLY A 29 5.27 7.94 2.92
N GLY A 30 5.33 7.94 4.26
CA GLY A 30 5.99 9.00 5.03
C GLY A 30 7.52 8.89 5.02
N LEU A 31 8.18 9.71 5.85
CA LEU A 31 9.66 9.76 5.91
C LEU A 31 10.30 8.39 6.13
N ALA A 32 9.79 7.60 7.09
CA ALA A 32 10.34 6.29 7.37
C ALA A 32 10.21 5.31 6.19
N GLY A 33 9.05 5.31 5.52
CA GLY A 33 8.78 4.41 4.39
C GLY A 33 9.64 4.74 3.17
N LEU A 34 9.78 6.02 2.83
CA LEU A 34 10.62 6.46 1.70
C LEU A 34 12.11 6.28 2.00
N ARG A 35 12.54 6.45 3.26
CA ARG A 35 13.91 6.14 3.67
C ARG A 35 14.20 4.64 3.56
N ALA A 36 13.25 3.80 3.96
CA ALA A 36 13.37 2.36 3.78
C ALA A 36 13.46 1.98 2.30
N ALA A 37 12.60 2.53 1.43
CA ALA A 37 12.63 2.29 -0.01
C ALA A 37 13.99 2.66 -0.64
N ASN A 38 14.53 3.83 -0.29
CA ASN A 38 15.81 4.32 -0.82
C ASN A 38 17.04 3.55 -0.30
N ALA A 39 16.91 2.83 0.82
CA ALA A 39 17.99 2.03 1.40
C ALA A 39 18.04 0.60 0.84
N LEU A 40 17.05 0.19 0.03
CA LEU A 40 17.02 -1.13 -0.59
C LEU A 40 18.12 -1.27 -1.64
N ASP A 41 18.54 -2.52 -1.86
CA ASP A 41 19.37 -2.87 -3.00
C ASP A 41 18.63 -2.45 -4.30
N PRO A 42 19.27 -1.68 -5.21
CA PRO A 42 18.63 -1.21 -6.45
C PRO A 42 18.11 -2.31 -7.38
N ARG A 43 18.51 -3.57 -7.16
CA ARG A 43 18.04 -4.73 -7.93
C ARG A 43 16.68 -5.25 -7.46
N LEU A 44 16.23 -4.87 -6.27
CA LEU A 44 14.95 -5.30 -5.71
C LEU A 44 13.82 -4.38 -6.16
N SER A 45 12.67 -4.98 -6.45
CA SER A 45 11.42 -4.28 -6.69
C SER A 45 10.73 -3.95 -5.36
N ALA A 46 10.40 -2.67 -5.17
CA ALA A 46 9.73 -2.19 -3.96
C ALA A 46 8.33 -1.65 -4.29
N LEU A 47 7.32 -2.07 -3.53
CA LEU A 47 5.96 -1.53 -3.60
C LEU A 47 5.67 -0.70 -2.35
N VAL A 48 5.50 0.61 -2.51
CA VAL A 48 5.11 1.52 -1.44
C VAL A 48 3.61 1.79 -1.54
N VAL A 49 2.86 1.39 -0.50
CA VAL A 49 1.42 1.61 -0.41
C VAL A 49 1.15 2.67 0.66
N THR A 50 0.44 3.73 0.31
CA THR A 50 -0.02 4.76 1.24
C THR A 50 -1.53 4.90 1.16
N LYS A 51 -2.14 5.34 2.27
CA LYS A 51 -3.59 5.50 2.38
C LYS A 51 -4.09 6.75 1.63
N ASP A 52 -3.27 7.78 1.55
CA ASP A 52 -3.56 9.07 0.93
C ASP A 52 -2.60 9.35 -0.24
N ALA A 53 -2.85 10.41 -1.02
CA ALA A 53 -1.90 10.87 -2.02
C ALA A 53 -0.59 11.33 -1.35
N ILE A 54 0.56 10.94 -1.92
CA ILE A 54 1.87 11.52 -1.62
C ILE A 54 2.00 12.84 -2.37
#